data_AF-A0A7T1T8F9-F1
#
_entry.id   AF-A0A7T1T8F9-F1
#
_cell.length_a   1.000
_cell.length_b   1.000
_cell.length_c   1.000
_cell.angle_alpha   90.00
_cell.angle_beta   90.00
_cell.angle_gamma   90.00
#
_symmetry.space_group_name_H-M   'P 1'
#
loop_
_entity.id
_entity.type
_entity.pdbx_description
1 polymer ?
#
loop_
_entity_poly.entity_id
_entity_poly.type
_entity_poly.pdbx_seq_one_letter_code
_entity_poly.pdbx_strand_id
1 'polypeptide(L)'
;MSYADIPRPIRSGIVILDPERGTPQRVIVLQFNPDTLERSLQPQSAGGDSEGQGGGDKNEALRLKGPAQESWKFTAELDSTDQLEVASPNGIHPQLAALEMLVHPTTAQIRENSRLSKKGAIEISPIEKPLTLFTWGSKRVMPVRLTELSVNESAFDVNLNPMRAALSIGMKVLSVSDLPAGHRGAELYMAHLAQKERLAGIAPGIGIGALGLGGAGGLGGGTTFTASGTSRG
;
A
#
# COMPACT_ATOMS: atom_id res chain seq x y z
N MET A 1 -25.64 20.47 20.87
CA MET A 1 -24.35 20.12 20.24
C MET A 1 -24.19 21.00 19.02
N SER A 2 -23.20 21.89 19.02
CA SER A 2 -22.92 22.77 17.88
C SER A 2 -22.29 21.95 16.76
N TYR A 3 -22.72 22.16 15.53
CA TYR A 3 -22.16 21.52 14.32
C TYR A 3 -20.65 21.80 14.14
N ALA A 4 -20.10 22.78 14.87
CA ALA A 4 -18.69 23.17 14.84
C ALA A 4 -17.71 22.19 15.52
N ASP A 5 -18.19 21.27 16.36
CA ASP A 5 -17.33 20.36 17.15
C ASP A 5 -17.21 18.94 16.57
N ILE A 6 -17.69 18.72 15.33
CA ILE A 6 -17.56 17.42 14.66
C ILE A 6 -16.10 17.29 14.17
N PRO A 7 -15.31 16.31 14.66
CA PRO A 7 -13.95 16.10 14.19
C PRO A 7 -13.96 15.89 12.67
N ARG A 8 -13.17 16.68 11.94
CA ARG A 8 -13.05 16.49 10.48
C ARG A 8 -12.54 15.07 10.21
N PRO A 9 -13.21 14.28 9.37
CA PRO A 9 -12.79 12.92 9.11
C PRO A 9 -11.38 12.93 8.49
N ILE A 10 -10.50 12.07 9.01
CA ILE A 10 -9.19 11.83 8.38
C ILE A 10 -9.47 11.19 7.01
N ARG A 11 -8.92 11.79 5.96
CA ARG A 11 -9.12 11.31 4.59
C ARG A 11 -7.98 10.40 4.15
N SER A 12 -8.34 9.39 3.37
CA SER A 12 -7.37 8.60 2.63
C SER A 12 -6.87 9.39 1.42
N GLY A 13 -5.63 9.12 1.00
CA GLY A 13 -5.03 9.88 -0.08
C GLY A 13 -3.75 9.26 -0.63
N ILE A 14 -3.37 9.78 -1.79
CA ILE A 14 -2.16 9.42 -2.52
C ILE A 14 -1.22 10.62 -2.48
N VAL A 15 0.03 10.40 -2.07
CA VAL A 15 1.08 11.42 -2.03
C VAL A 15 2.17 11.02 -2.99
N ILE A 16 2.49 11.91 -3.92
CA ILE A 16 3.60 11.76 -4.84
C ILE A 16 4.82 12.42 -4.21
N LEU A 17 5.89 11.65 -4.04
CA LEU A 17 7.17 12.11 -3.53
C LEU A 17 8.23 12.13 -4.63
N ASP A 18 9.14 13.08 -4.50
CA ASP A 18 10.43 13.02 -5.16
C ASP A 18 11.24 11.82 -4.63
N PRO A 19 11.67 10.87 -5.46
CA PRO A 19 12.36 9.66 -4.99
C PRO A 19 13.72 9.97 -4.35
N GLU A 20 14.42 11.02 -4.78
CA GLU A 20 15.74 11.40 -4.25
C GLU A 20 15.61 12.25 -2.97
N ARG A 21 14.74 13.25 -3.02
CA ARG A 21 14.60 14.25 -1.94
C ARG A 21 13.55 13.88 -0.89
N GLY A 22 12.62 12.99 -1.21
CA GLY A 22 11.48 12.63 -0.37
C GLY A 22 10.49 13.77 -0.15
N THR A 23 10.59 14.86 -0.91
CA THR A 23 9.72 16.02 -0.80
C THR A 23 8.39 15.75 -1.49
N PRO A 24 7.24 16.05 -0.86
CA PRO A 24 5.94 15.95 -1.52
C PRO A 24 5.87 16.87 -2.74
N GLN A 25 5.64 16.28 -3.91
CA GLN A 25 5.42 17.01 -5.16
C GLN A 25 3.94 17.27 -5.39
N ARG A 26 3.07 16.34 -4.97
CA ARG A 26 1.62 16.45 -5.13
C ARG A 26 0.90 15.58 -4.10
N VAL A 27 -0.24 16.07 -3.63
CA VAL A 27 -1.14 15.34 -2.73
C VAL A 27 -2.51 15.24 -3.40
N ILE A 28 -3.01 14.02 -3.55
CA ILE A 28 -4.33 13.70 -4.08
C ILE A 28 -5.14 13.14 -2.92
N VAL A 29 -6.06 13.94 -2.40
CA VAL A 29 -6.96 13.52 -1.31
C VAL A 29 -8.22 12.94 -1.94
N LEU A 30 -8.65 11.77 -1.48
CA LEU A 30 -9.91 11.19 -1.94
C LEU A 30 -11.07 12.08 -1.47
N GLN A 31 -12.03 12.34 -2.35
CA GLN A 31 -13.20 13.15 -2.02
C GLN A 31 -14.05 12.43 -0.96
N PHE A 32 -14.32 11.16 -1.20
CA PHE A 32 -14.99 10.25 -0.28
C PHE A 32 -14.02 9.16 0.16
N ASN A 33 -14.07 8.82 1.45
CA ASN A 33 -13.32 7.68 1.95
C ASN A 33 -13.98 6.40 1.42
N PRO A 34 -13.23 5.46 0.82
CA PRO A 34 -13.81 4.21 0.35
C PRO A 34 -14.39 3.40 1.51
N ASP A 35 -15.56 2.81 1.28
CA ASP A 35 -16.24 1.94 2.26
C ASP A 35 -15.50 0.61 2.43
N THR A 36 -14.88 0.12 1.35
CA THR A 36 -14.20 -1.16 1.31
C THR A 36 -12.74 -1.01 0.88
N LEU A 37 -11.91 -1.85 1.47
CA LEU A 37 -10.50 -2.00 1.12
C LEU A 37 -10.15 -3.47 1.13
N GLU A 38 -9.82 -4.00 -0.04
CA GLU A 38 -9.37 -5.38 -0.22
C GLU A 38 -7.86 -5.45 -0.11
N ARG A 39 -7.37 -6.48 0.59
CA ARG A 39 -5.94 -6.73 0.79
C ARG A 39 -5.63 -8.19 0.59
N SER A 40 -4.63 -8.47 -0.23
CA SER A 40 -4.06 -9.81 -0.45
C SER A 40 -2.59 -9.79 -0.03
N LEU A 41 -2.17 -10.80 0.73
CA LEU A 41 -0.79 -10.97 1.20
C LEU A 41 -0.31 -12.36 0.79
N GLN A 42 0.76 -12.41 0.00
CA GLN A 42 1.36 -13.64 -0.48
C GLN A 42 2.74 -13.83 0.15
N PRO A 43 2.93 -14.82 1.05
CA PRO A 43 4.23 -15.12 1.63
C PRO A 43 5.24 -15.54 0.57
N GLN A 44 6.49 -15.10 0.72
CA GLN A 44 7.59 -15.51 -0.17
C GLN A 44 8.36 -16.66 0.48
N SER A 45 7.93 -17.90 0.24
CA SER A 45 8.57 -19.10 0.82
C SER A 45 9.85 -19.50 0.08
N ALA A 46 10.84 -20.00 0.82
CA ALA A 46 12.15 -20.33 0.27
C ALA A 46 12.14 -21.53 -0.69
N GLY A 47 11.24 -22.50 -0.50
CA GLY A 47 11.20 -23.75 -1.26
C GLY A 47 10.14 -23.87 -2.36
N GLY A 48 9.51 -22.77 -2.80
CA GLY A 48 8.29 -22.80 -3.65
C GLY A 48 8.45 -22.49 -5.15
N ASP A 49 9.61 -22.07 -5.62
CA ASP A 49 9.79 -21.59 -7.01
C ASP A 49 10.52 -22.59 -7.94
N SER A 50 10.54 -23.87 -7.58
CA SER A 50 11.22 -24.91 -8.36
C SER A 50 10.20 -25.79 -9.10
N GLU A 51 9.60 -25.27 -10.18
CA GLU A 51 8.99 -26.09 -11.26
C GLU A 51 10.07 -26.82 -12.09
N GLY A 52 10.97 -27.53 -11.42
CA GLY A 52 12.06 -28.24 -12.10
C GLY A 52 13.10 -28.80 -11.17
N GLN A 53 12.95 -30.09 -10.86
CA GLN A 53 14.02 -31.03 -10.46
C GLN A 53 14.90 -30.64 -9.27
N GLY A 54 14.65 -31.31 -8.14
CA GLY A 54 15.71 -31.73 -7.22
C GLY A 54 15.62 -31.21 -5.79
N GLY A 55 15.02 -32.04 -4.90
CA GLY A 55 15.42 -32.16 -3.49
C GLY A 55 15.44 -30.89 -2.63
N GLY A 56 14.28 -30.26 -2.40
CA GLY A 56 14.13 -29.28 -1.31
C GLY A 56 14.08 -29.99 0.05
N ASP A 57 14.96 -29.59 0.96
CA ASP A 57 15.02 -30.11 2.32
C ASP A 57 13.71 -29.78 3.06
N LYS A 58 13.11 -30.74 3.79
CA LYS A 58 11.77 -30.58 4.42
C LYS A 58 11.69 -29.40 5.41
N ASN A 59 12.83 -28.81 5.75
CA ASN A 59 12.99 -27.67 6.64
C ASN A 59 12.86 -26.28 5.96
N GLU A 60 12.70 -26.22 4.63
CA GLU A 60 12.59 -24.95 3.90
C GLU A 60 11.16 -24.38 3.84
N ALA A 61 10.16 -25.19 4.21
CA ALA A 61 8.74 -24.83 4.11
C ALA A 61 8.32 -23.61 4.96
N LEU A 62 9.02 -23.36 6.07
CA LEU A 62 8.73 -22.24 6.98
C LEU A 62 9.69 -21.05 6.81
N ARG A 63 10.66 -21.14 5.90
CA ARG A 63 11.63 -20.06 5.68
C ARG A 63 11.05 -19.04 4.70
N LEU A 64 11.09 -17.76 5.09
CA LEU A 64 10.72 -16.65 4.23
C LEU A 64 11.96 -16.08 3.53
N LYS A 65 11.86 -15.80 2.22
CA LYS A 65 12.88 -15.10 1.42
C LYS A 65 12.85 -13.58 1.64
N GLY A 66 11.74 -13.05 2.14
CA GLY A 66 11.53 -11.63 2.35
C GLY A 66 10.13 -11.34 2.86
N PRO A 67 9.75 -10.06 2.95
CA PRO A 67 8.40 -9.67 3.34
C PRO A 67 7.36 -10.20 2.35
N ALA A 68 6.12 -10.40 2.82
CA ALA A 68 5.04 -10.84 1.94
C ALA A 68 4.75 -9.82 0.85
N GLN A 69 4.42 -10.28 -0.37
CA GLN A 69 3.93 -9.41 -1.43
C GLN A 69 2.50 -8.97 -1.07
N GLU A 70 2.28 -7.66 -0.96
CA GLU A 70 0.97 -7.11 -0.60
C GLU A 70 0.32 -6.39 -1.78
N SER A 71 -0.90 -6.78 -2.11
CA SER A 71 -1.75 -6.13 -3.11
C SER A 71 -3.00 -5.55 -2.43
N TRP A 72 -3.33 -4.31 -2.76
CA TRP A 72 -4.43 -3.57 -2.16
C TRP A 72 -5.35 -3.06 -3.28
N LYS A 73 -6.67 -3.12 -3.07
CA LYS A 73 -7.66 -2.63 -4.02
C LYS A 73 -8.79 -1.91 -3.30
N PHE A 74 -9.22 -0.77 -3.83
CA PHE A 74 -10.40 -0.07 -3.34
C PHE A 74 -11.13 0.63 -4.47
N THR A 75 -12.38 1.00 -4.19
CA THR A 75 -13.20 1.81 -5.10
C THR A 75 -13.37 3.21 -4.52
N ALA A 76 -13.13 4.25 -5.31
CA ALA A 76 -13.34 5.63 -4.91
C ALA A 76 -14.33 6.32 -5.85
N GLU A 77 -15.03 7.32 -5.33
CA GLU A 77 -15.97 8.11 -6.10
C GLU A 77 -15.52 9.57 -6.16
N LEU A 78 -15.76 10.20 -7.30
CA LEU A 78 -15.57 11.63 -7.53
C LEU A 78 -16.90 12.21 -7.99
N ASP A 79 -17.28 13.36 -7.41
CA ASP A 79 -18.48 14.09 -7.78
C ASP A 79 -18.25 15.61 -7.74
N SER A 80 -18.42 16.28 -8.87
CA SER A 80 -18.34 17.74 -8.99
C SER A 80 -19.56 18.47 -8.42
N THR A 81 -20.71 17.81 -8.28
CA THR A 81 -21.94 18.42 -7.75
C THR A 81 -21.88 18.66 -6.25
N ASP A 82 -21.06 17.91 -5.51
CA ASP A 82 -20.82 18.15 -4.08
C ASP A 82 -19.80 19.29 -3.83
N GLN A 83 -19.20 19.84 -4.90
CA GLN A 83 -18.26 20.98 -4.84
C GLN A 83 -18.93 22.33 -5.21
N LEU A 84 -20.26 22.42 -5.10
CA LEU A 84 -21.13 23.52 -5.56
C LEU A 84 -20.76 24.96 -5.09
N GLU A 85 -19.75 25.15 -4.24
CA GLU A 85 -19.25 26.48 -3.88
C GLU A 85 -18.22 27.06 -4.87
N VAL A 86 -17.65 26.25 -5.78
CA VAL A 86 -16.68 26.71 -6.79
C VAL A 86 -17.08 26.23 -8.17
N ALA A 87 -17.19 27.15 -9.13
CA ALA A 87 -17.43 26.79 -10.52
C ALA A 87 -16.31 25.88 -11.05
N SER A 88 -16.65 24.66 -11.47
CA SER A 88 -15.73 23.74 -12.13
C SER A 88 -16.01 23.67 -13.62
N PRO A 89 -15.37 24.52 -14.45
CA PRO A 89 -15.62 24.55 -15.90
C PRO A 89 -15.17 23.28 -16.63
N ASN A 90 -14.38 22.42 -15.97
CA ASN A 90 -13.85 21.17 -16.51
C ASN A 90 -14.40 19.94 -15.76
N GLY A 91 -15.48 20.09 -14.98
CA GLY A 91 -16.05 18.99 -14.18
C GLY A 91 -15.01 18.35 -13.23
N ILE A 92 -14.90 17.02 -13.25
CA ILE A 92 -13.88 16.27 -12.48
C ILE A 92 -12.64 15.89 -13.31
N HIS A 93 -12.54 16.39 -14.54
CA HIS A 93 -11.48 16.00 -15.48
C HIS A 93 -10.06 16.28 -14.96
N PRO A 94 -9.77 17.41 -14.28
CA PRO A 94 -8.43 17.64 -13.70
C PRO A 94 -8.03 16.62 -12.63
N GLN A 95 -8.99 16.16 -11.83
CA GLN A 95 -8.77 15.16 -10.78
C GLN A 95 -8.46 13.79 -11.39
N LEU A 96 -9.17 13.40 -12.45
CA LEU A 96 -8.90 12.19 -13.21
C LEU A 96 -7.50 12.24 -13.84
N ALA A 97 -7.17 13.34 -14.54
CA ALA A 97 -5.85 13.52 -15.14
C ALA A 97 -4.71 13.46 -14.10
N ALA A 98 -4.93 13.97 -12.89
CA ALA A 98 -3.93 13.87 -11.81
C ALA A 98 -3.66 12.42 -11.38
N LEU A 99 -4.68 11.55 -11.39
CA LEU A 99 -4.54 10.12 -11.11
C LEU A 99 -3.91 9.37 -12.29
N GLU A 100 -4.29 9.68 -13.53
CA GLU A 100 -3.70 9.10 -14.74
C GLU A 100 -2.20 9.38 -14.84
N MET A 101 -1.78 10.60 -14.46
CA MET A 101 -0.36 10.95 -14.44
C MET A 101 0.49 10.12 -13.45
N LEU A 102 -0.12 9.33 -12.55
CA LEU A 102 0.62 8.36 -11.72
C LEU A 102 1.13 7.16 -12.53
N VAL A 103 0.44 6.80 -13.61
CA VAL A 103 0.79 5.64 -14.43
C VAL A 103 1.54 6.03 -15.71
N HIS A 104 1.49 7.30 -16.11
CA HIS A 104 2.17 7.82 -17.30
C HIS A 104 3.51 8.51 -16.99
N PRO A 105 4.57 8.27 -17.79
CA PRO A 105 5.71 9.17 -17.82
C PRO A 105 5.31 10.52 -18.44
N THR A 106 6.00 11.59 -18.04
CA THR A 106 5.74 12.91 -18.61
C THR A 106 6.18 12.98 -20.07
N THR A 107 5.52 13.84 -20.86
CA THR A 107 5.90 14.08 -22.26
C THR A 107 7.34 14.58 -22.40
N ALA A 108 7.84 15.36 -21.43
CA ALA A 108 9.24 15.78 -21.38
C ALA A 108 10.20 14.59 -21.28
N GLN A 109 9.93 13.64 -20.37
CA GLN A 109 10.73 12.41 -20.22
C GLN A 109 10.70 11.54 -21.49
N ILE A 110 9.52 11.38 -22.12
CA ILE A 110 9.40 10.60 -23.36
C ILE A 110 10.20 11.25 -24.50
N ARG A 111 10.11 12.58 -24.66
CA ARG A 111 10.83 13.31 -25.70
C ARG A 111 12.34 13.26 -25.49
N GLU A 112 12.80 13.41 -24.25
CA GLU A 112 14.21 13.34 -23.92
C GLU A 112 14.79 11.95 -24.17
N ASN A 113 14.08 10.90 -23.74
CA ASN A 113 14.47 9.52 -24.04
C ASN A 113 14.54 9.28 -25.57
N SER A 114 13.55 9.74 -26.31
CA SER A 114 13.55 9.67 -27.79
C SER A 114 14.75 10.40 -28.41
N ARG A 115 15.18 11.51 -27.82
CA ARG A 115 16.36 12.28 -28.27
C ARG A 115 17.67 11.55 -27.96
N LEU A 116 17.78 10.92 -26.79
CA LEU A 116 18.96 10.13 -26.39
C LEU A 116 19.11 8.87 -27.24
N SER A 117 18.00 8.17 -27.49
CA SER A 117 17.96 7.01 -28.39
C SER A 117 18.44 7.36 -29.80
N LYS A 118 17.98 8.48 -30.38
CA LYS A 118 18.46 8.98 -31.69
C LYS A 118 19.94 9.32 -31.74
N LYS A 119 20.57 9.60 -30.59
CA LYS A 119 22.02 9.89 -30.48
C LYS A 119 22.87 8.64 -30.29
N GLY A 120 22.28 7.44 -30.35
CA GLY A 120 23.01 6.19 -30.21
C GLY A 120 23.48 5.91 -28.78
N ALA A 121 22.84 6.50 -27.76
CA ALA A 121 23.10 6.11 -26.38
C ALA A 121 22.70 4.64 -26.18
N ILE A 122 23.70 3.78 -25.91
CA ILE A 122 23.54 2.31 -25.82
C ILE A 122 22.83 1.91 -24.52
N GLU A 123 22.78 2.78 -23.52
CA GLU A 123 22.11 2.55 -22.25
C GLU A 123 21.02 3.60 -22.01
N ILE A 124 19.78 3.24 -22.32
CA ILE A 124 18.61 4.03 -21.95
C ILE A 124 18.23 3.62 -20.52
N SER A 125 18.59 4.44 -19.54
CA SER A 125 18.09 4.24 -18.18
C SER A 125 16.56 4.29 -18.18
N PRO A 126 15.87 3.35 -17.52
CA PRO A 126 14.42 3.39 -17.38
C PRO A 126 13.98 4.73 -16.79
N ILE A 127 12.85 5.25 -17.28
CA ILE A 127 12.25 6.46 -16.69
C ILE A 127 11.80 6.10 -15.27
N GLU A 128 12.52 6.63 -14.28
CA GLU A 128 12.16 6.46 -12.87
C GLU A 128 10.82 7.18 -12.62
N LYS A 129 9.85 6.42 -12.13
CA LYS A 129 8.54 6.96 -11.76
C LYS A 129 8.63 7.63 -10.39
N PRO A 130 7.90 8.72 -10.15
CA PRO A 130 7.79 9.31 -8.82
C PRO A 130 7.36 8.27 -7.77
N LEU A 131 7.95 8.36 -6.58
CA LEU A 131 7.60 7.46 -5.48
C LEU A 131 6.19 7.80 -4.99
N THR A 132 5.28 6.84 -5.09
CA THR A 132 3.89 7.03 -4.66
C THR A 132 3.69 6.45 -3.25
N LEU A 133 3.12 7.25 -2.36
CA LEU A 133 2.70 6.85 -1.02
C LEU A 133 1.19 6.76 -0.96
N PHE A 134 0.68 5.65 -0.45
CA PHE A 134 -0.73 5.50 -0.09
C PHE A 134 -0.92 5.70 1.41
N THR A 135 -1.93 6.49 1.76
CA THR A 135 -2.31 6.78 3.14
C THR A 135 -3.76 6.34 3.37
N TRP A 136 -3.95 5.44 4.32
CA TRP A 136 -5.25 5.02 4.83
C TRP A 136 -5.36 5.43 6.30
N GLY A 137 -5.63 6.72 6.49
CA GLY A 137 -5.49 7.38 7.79
C GLY A 137 -4.04 7.40 8.31
N SER A 138 -3.88 7.72 9.59
CA SER A 138 -2.55 7.92 10.20
C SER A 138 -1.79 6.63 10.51
N LYS A 139 -2.48 5.49 10.61
CA LYS A 139 -1.89 4.21 11.03
C LYS A 139 -1.37 3.37 9.86
N ARG A 140 -1.71 3.71 8.62
CA ARG A 140 -1.40 2.93 7.43
C ARG A 140 -0.88 3.87 6.34
N VAL A 141 0.41 4.14 6.40
CA VAL A 141 1.16 4.85 5.35
C VAL A 141 2.11 3.83 4.73
N MET A 142 2.12 3.69 3.41
CA MET A 142 3.00 2.74 2.74
C MET A 142 3.39 3.20 1.33
N PRO A 143 4.62 2.88 0.88
CA PRO A 143 5.02 3.07 -0.51
C PRO A 143 4.29 2.06 -1.39
N VAL A 144 3.73 2.54 -2.49
CA VAL A 144 2.94 1.73 -3.42
C VAL A 144 3.31 2.02 -4.86
N ARG A 145 3.02 1.06 -5.72
CA ARG A 145 2.97 1.23 -7.18
C ARG A 145 1.56 0.88 -7.63
N LEU A 146 0.93 1.75 -8.39
CA LEU A 146 -0.35 1.45 -9.02
C LEU A 146 -0.17 0.29 -10.00
N THR A 147 -1.04 -0.70 -9.89
CA THR A 147 -1.10 -1.88 -10.77
C THR A 147 -2.32 -1.83 -11.68
N GLU A 148 -3.40 -1.18 -11.24
CA GLU A 148 -4.66 -1.07 -11.97
C GLU A 148 -5.29 0.30 -11.68
N LEU A 149 -5.82 0.95 -12.72
CA LEU A 149 -6.69 2.11 -12.62
C LEU A 149 -7.82 1.92 -13.63
N SER A 150 -9.04 1.76 -13.15
CA SER A 150 -10.25 1.70 -13.96
C SER A 150 -11.12 2.91 -13.62
N VAL A 151 -11.60 3.61 -14.64
CA VAL A 151 -12.40 4.83 -14.51
C VAL A 151 -13.72 4.62 -15.24
N ASN A 152 -14.83 4.79 -14.52
CA ASN A 152 -16.17 4.80 -15.09
C ASN A 152 -16.79 6.19 -14.92
N GLU A 153 -16.81 6.94 -16.00
CA GLU A 153 -17.33 8.31 -16.04
C GLU A 153 -18.84 8.34 -16.32
N SER A 154 -19.54 9.21 -15.61
CA SER A 154 -20.99 9.38 -15.76
C SER A 154 -21.43 10.80 -15.43
N ALA A 155 -22.65 11.15 -15.84
CA ALA A 155 -23.23 12.48 -15.73
C ALA A 155 -22.35 13.56 -16.39
N PHE A 156 -22.75 14.06 -17.56
CA PHE A 156 -21.93 15.01 -18.31
C PHE A 156 -22.61 16.37 -18.38
N ASP A 157 -21.82 17.44 -18.39
CA ASP A 157 -22.32 18.78 -18.68
C ASP A 157 -22.55 19.00 -20.19
N VAL A 158 -22.97 20.21 -20.58
CA VAL A 158 -23.21 20.57 -21.99
C VAL A 158 -21.98 20.47 -22.88
N ASN A 159 -20.77 20.52 -22.30
CA ASN A 159 -19.49 20.40 -22.99
C ASN A 159 -18.90 18.99 -22.89
N LEU A 160 -19.68 18.01 -22.43
CA LEU A 160 -19.24 16.63 -22.19
C LEU A 160 -18.13 16.50 -21.13
N ASN A 161 -18.03 17.44 -20.19
CA ASN A 161 -17.17 17.25 -19.03
C ASN A 161 -17.82 16.25 -18.07
N PRO A 162 -17.10 15.22 -17.60
CA PRO A 162 -17.62 14.30 -16.62
C PRO A 162 -17.86 15.06 -15.31
N MET A 163 -19.02 14.82 -14.71
CA MET A 163 -19.41 15.38 -13.42
C MET A 163 -19.25 14.35 -12.31
N ARG A 164 -19.29 13.05 -12.63
CA ARG A 164 -19.10 11.94 -11.69
C ARG A 164 -18.20 10.85 -12.26
N ALA A 165 -17.44 10.18 -11.39
CA ALA A 165 -16.73 8.96 -11.76
C ALA A 165 -16.63 7.98 -10.60
N ALA A 166 -16.75 6.69 -10.93
CA ALA A 166 -16.35 5.60 -10.07
C ALA A 166 -14.97 5.08 -10.50
N LEU A 167 -14.05 5.00 -9.56
CA LEU A 167 -12.65 4.63 -9.75
C LEU A 167 -12.39 3.29 -9.08
N SER A 168 -11.80 2.33 -9.78
CA SER A 168 -11.22 1.14 -9.15
C SER A 168 -9.70 1.24 -9.21
N ILE A 169 -9.06 1.29 -8.04
CA ILE A 169 -7.61 1.50 -7.92
C ILE A 169 -7.00 0.26 -7.28
N GLY A 170 -6.13 -0.41 -8.04
CA GLY A 170 -5.29 -1.50 -7.57
C GLY A 170 -3.85 -1.05 -7.39
N MET A 171 -3.21 -1.48 -6.31
CA MET A 171 -1.83 -1.13 -6.01
C MET A 171 -1.07 -2.29 -5.38
N LYS A 172 0.22 -2.37 -5.68
CA LYS A 172 1.19 -3.25 -5.00
C LYS A 172 2.01 -2.42 -4.02
N VAL A 173 2.11 -2.88 -2.77
CA VAL A 173 3.02 -2.27 -1.79
C VAL A 173 4.46 -2.58 -2.19
N LEU A 174 5.31 -1.57 -2.20
CA LEU A 174 6.73 -1.72 -2.52
C LEU A 174 7.50 -2.09 -1.26
N SER A 175 8.08 -3.28 -1.24
CA SER A 175 8.90 -3.77 -0.13
C SER A 175 10.38 -3.43 -0.33
N VAL A 176 11.20 -3.76 0.67
CA VAL A 176 12.67 -3.70 0.55
C VAL A 176 13.22 -4.58 -0.57
N SER A 177 12.48 -5.62 -0.99
CA SER A 177 12.88 -6.52 -2.08
C SER A 177 12.54 -5.97 -3.46
N ASP A 178 11.66 -4.96 -3.56
CA ASP A 178 11.20 -4.39 -4.83
C ASP A 178 11.98 -3.13 -5.24
N LEU A 179 12.84 -2.62 -4.36
CA LEU A 179 13.50 -1.31 -4.51
C LEU A 179 15.03 -1.46 -4.46
N PRO A 180 15.78 -0.61 -5.20
CA PRO A 180 17.24 -0.57 -5.11
C PRO A 180 17.72 -0.27 -3.68
N ALA A 181 18.91 -0.77 -3.35
CA ALA A 181 19.54 -0.48 -2.07
C ALA A 181 19.72 1.04 -1.86
N GLY A 182 19.37 1.54 -0.67
CA GLY A 182 19.44 2.97 -0.33
C GLY A 182 18.27 3.82 -0.85
N HIS A 183 17.29 3.23 -1.54
CA HIS A 183 16.11 3.96 -2.00
C HIS A 183 15.17 4.29 -0.82
N ARG A 184 14.71 5.56 -0.72
CA ARG A 184 13.85 6.05 0.38
C ARG A 184 12.54 5.28 0.56
N GLY A 185 12.00 4.73 -0.52
CA GLY A 185 10.82 3.85 -0.46
C GLY A 185 11.04 2.63 0.44
N ALA A 186 12.26 2.09 0.55
CA ALA A 186 12.57 0.97 1.43
C ALA A 186 12.44 1.38 2.91
N GLU A 187 12.90 2.58 3.27
CA GLU A 187 12.75 3.13 4.62
C GLU A 187 11.28 3.34 4.99
N LEU A 188 10.49 3.87 4.05
CA LEU A 188 9.04 4.06 4.22
C LEU A 188 8.31 2.73 4.41
N TYR A 189 8.75 1.67 3.72
CA TYR A 189 8.23 0.32 3.93
C TYR A 189 8.61 -0.23 5.32
N MET A 190 9.85 -0.04 5.76
CA MET A 190 10.28 -0.48 7.09
C MET A 190 9.49 0.22 8.21
N ALA A 191 9.21 1.51 8.05
CA ALA A 191 8.33 2.24 8.97
C ALA A 191 6.90 1.68 8.99
N HIS A 192 6.36 1.33 7.82
CA HIS A 192 5.07 0.66 7.71
C HIS A 192 5.05 -0.69 8.44
N LEU A 193 6.09 -1.52 8.23
CA LEU A 193 6.20 -2.84 8.86
C LEU A 193 6.33 -2.73 10.38
N ALA A 194 7.17 -1.84 10.90
CA ALA A 194 7.30 -1.58 12.33
C ALA A 194 5.98 -1.11 12.96
N GLN A 195 5.19 -0.29 12.25
CA GLN A 195 3.86 0.09 12.72
C GLN A 195 2.90 -1.10 12.76
N LYS A 196 2.99 -2.02 11.79
CA LYS A 196 2.20 -3.26 11.77
C LYS A 196 2.57 -4.18 12.94
N GLU A 197 3.86 -4.31 13.26
CA GLU A 197 4.35 -5.08 14.42
C GLU A 197 3.82 -4.50 15.74
N ARG A 198 3.87 -3.16 15.91
CA ARG A 198 3.28 -2.49 17.08
C ARG A 198 1.79 -2.81 17.23
N LEU A 199 1.04 -2.77 16.14
CA LEU A 199 -0.39 -3.10 16.16
C LEU A 199 -0.63 -4.59 16.49
N ALA A 200 0.21 -5.49 15.98
CA ALA A 200 0.12 -6.91 16.30
C ALA A 200 0.36 -7.17 17.80
N GLY A 201 1.29 -6.45 18.44
CA GLY A 201 1.54 -6.55 19.87
C GLY A 201 0.37 -6.09 20.76
N ILE A 202 -0.57 -5.32 20.23
CA ILE A 202 -1.78 -4.88 20.95
C ILE A 202 -2.92 -5.92 20.81
N ALA A 203 -2.84 -6.82 19.84
CA ALA A 203 -3.90 -7.79 19.60
C ALA A 203 -4.04 -8.76 20.80
N PRO A 204 -5.26 -8.94 21.35
CA PRO A 204 -5.45 -9.85 22.47
C PRO A 204 -5.19 -11.29 22.03
N GLY A 205 -4.35 -12.01 22.77
CA GLY A 205 -4.16 -13.45 22.57
C GLY A 205 -5.38 -14.22 23.10
N ILE A 206 -5.96 -15.08 22.28
CA ILE A 206 -6.96 -16.05 22.74
C ILE A 206 -6.24 -17.33 23.16
N GLY A 207 -6.55 -17.86 24.35
CA GLY A 207 -5.94 -19.09 24.86
C GLY A 207 -6.23 -20.31 23.98
N ILE A 208 -5.32 -21.29 23.99
CA ILE A 208 -5.40 -22.54 23.22
C ILE A 208 -6.72 -23.30 23.43
N GLY A 209 -7.37 -23.11 24.60
CA GLY A 209 -8.69 -23.70 24.89
C GLY A 209 -9.81 -23.25 23.94
N ALA A 210 -9.74 -22.05 23.38
CA ALA A 210 -10.72 -21.59 22.37
C ALA A 210 -10.59 -22.31 21.03
N LEU A 211 -9.45 -22.98 20.79
CA LEU A 211 -9.23 -23.81 19.60
C LEU A 211 -9.84 -25.21 19.76
N GLY A 212 -10.54 -25.49 20.87
CA GLY A 212 -11.11 -26.82 21.15
C GLY A 212 -10.04 -27.88 21.46
N LEU A 213 -8.77 -27.50 21.56
CA LEU A 213 -7.63 -28.37 21.84
C LEU A 213 -7.53 -28.80 23.33
N GLY A 214 -8.53 -28.48 24.13
CA GLY A 214 -8.59 -28.77 25.57
C GLY A 214 -9.03 -30.20 25.93
N GLY A 215 -9.05 -31.14 24.99
CA GLY A 215 -9.67 -32.45 25.21
C GLY A 215 -9.16 -33.57 24.32
N ALA A 216 -7.85 -33.82 24.29
CA ALA A 216 -7.29 -35.11 23.90
C ALA A 216 -5.89 -35.23 24.53
N GLY A 217 -5.68 -36.25 25.34
CA GLY A 217 -4.44 -36.45 26.09
C GLY A 217 -3.19 -36.41 25.20
N GLY A 218 -2.11 -35.81 25.71
CA GLY A 218 -0.78 -35.97 25.13
C GLY A 218 -0.02 -34.70 24.74
N LEU A 219 -0.08 -33.63 25.54
CA LEU A 219 1.05 -32.70 25.69
C LEU A 219 1.21 -32.45 27.19
N GLY A 220 1.84 -33.42 27.85
CA GLY A 220 1.94 -33.56 29.29
C GLY A 220 2.75 -32.44 29.96
N GLY A 221 2.38 -32.18 31.21
CA GLY A 221 2.82 -31.05 32.01
C GLY A 221 4.30 -31.06 32.40
N GLY A 222 4.75 -29.89 32.85
CA GLY A 222 6.13 -29.71 33.29
C GLY A 222 6.42 -28.30 33.79
N THR A 223 6.09 -28.08 35.06
CA THR A 223 6.78 -27.19 36.01
C THR A 223 6.75 -25.67 35.78
N THR A 224 5.94 -25.03 36.61
CA THR A 224 6.18 -23.72 37.24
C THR A 224 7.61 -23.65 37.79
N PHE A 225 8.47 -22.84 37.18
CA PHE A 225 9.73 -22.42 37.79
C PHE A 225 9.42 -21.39 38.87
N THR A 226 9.36 -21.83 40.13
CA THR A 226 9.49 -20.94 41.30
C THR A 226 10.77 -21.32 42.02
N ALA A 227 11.85 -20.59 41.71
CA ALA A 227 13.07 -20.65 42.48
C ALA A 227 12.96 -19.68 43.65
N SER A 228 12.61 -20.19 44.83
CA SER A 228 12.87 -19.50 46.09
C SER A 228 13.61 -20.47 47.01
N GLY A 229 14.92 -20.38 46.97
CA GLY A 229 15.78 -20.93 48.00
C GLY A 229 15.82 -19.97 49.19
N THR A 230 15.48 -20.45 50.37
CA THR A 230 15.93 -19.82 51.61
C THR A 230 16.27 -20.91 52.61
N SER A 231 17.51 -20.82 53.08
CA SER A 231 18.16 -21.71 54.01
C SER A 231 17.75 -21.48 55.47
N ARG A 232 18.12 -22.47 56.30
CA ARG A 232 18.43 -22.44 57.73
C ARG A 232 17.27 -22.61 58.71
N GLY A 233 17.55 -23.46 59.70
CA GLY A 233 16.87 -23.52 60.99
C GLY A 233 16.66 -24.94 61.44
#